data_AF-A0A845S2C5-F1
#
_entry.id   AF-A0A845S2C5-F1
#
_cell.length_a   1.000
_cell.length_b   1.000
_cell.length_c   1.000
_cell.angle_alpha   90.00
_cell.angle_beta   90.00
_cell.angle_gamma   90.00
#
_symmetry.space_group_name_H-M   'P 1'
#
loop_
_entity.id
_entity.type
_entity.pdbx_description
1 polymer ?
#
loop_
_entity_poly.entity_id
_entity_poly.type
_entity_poly.pdbx_seq_one_letter_code
_entity_poly.pdbx_strand_id
1 'polypeptide(L)'
;MVSSIAVLGLLPWLDLSKVRSSVFRPIWKQFVFLFVLDFFILMYVGGMPAEGIYVLISRVGTVYWFSFFLIIAPLVSLTEKTLPMPNSIHEYEDWKKQGKIKTFKIF
;
A
#
# COMPACT_ATOMS: atom_id res chain seq x y z
N MET A 1 -17.90 -8.95 -1.96
CA MET A 1 -17.91 -8.37 -0.60
C MET A 1 -17.12 -9.23 0.39
N VAL A 2 -17.56 -10.46 0.71
CA VAL A 2 -16.83 -11.32 1.68
C VAL A 2 -15.38 -11.54 1.27
N SER A 3 -15.14 -11.83 -0.01
CA SER A 3 -13.78 -11.99 -0.55
C SER A 3 -12.91 -10.74 -0.36
N SER A 4 -13.48 -9.55 -0.47
CA SER A 4 -12.77 -8.27 -0.31
C SER A 4 -12.24 -8.07 1.12
N ILE A 5 -12.90 -8.66 2.11
CA ILE A 5 -12.46 -8.67 3.51
C ILE A 5 -11.46 -9.82 3.71
N ALA A 6 -11.74 -11.00 3.15
CA ALA A 6 -10.88 -12.17 3.27
C ALA A 6 -9.46 -11.91 2.72
N VAL A 7 -9.31 -11.17 1.62
CA VAL A 7 -7.98 -10.85 1.06
C VAL A 7 -7.10 -10.01 1.98
N LEU A 8 -7.69 -9.24 2.91
CA LEU A 8 -6.91 -8.51 3.92
C LEU A 8 -6.17 -9.48 4.84
N GLY A 9 -6.81 -10.60 5.20
CA GLY A 9 -6.20 -11.65 6.00
C GLY A 9 -5.13 -12.44 5.27
N LEU A 10 -5.15 -12.44 3.93
CA LEU A 10 -4.13 -13.11 3.12
C LEU A 10 -2.82 -12.31 3.01
N LEU A 11 -2.85 -11.01 3.33
CA LEU A 11 -1.71 -10.11 3.18
C LEU A 11 -0.39 -10.63 3.82
N PRO A 12 -0.37 -11.25 5.03
CA PRO A 12 0.86 -11.78 5.62
C PRO A 12 1.54 -12.88 4.80
N TRP A 13 0.80 -13.60 3.95
CA TRP A 13 1.33 -14.64 3.07
C TRP A 13 1.69 -14.12 1.68
N LEU A 14 1.08 -13.03 1.23
CA LEU A 14 1.30 -12.48 -0.11
C LEU A 14 2.47 -11.48 -0.15
N ASP A 15 2.75 -10.79 0.95
CA ASP A 15 3.96 -9.97 1.06
C ASP A 15 5.14 -10.81 1.56
N LEU A 16 5.94 -11.30 0.62
CA LEU A 16 7.12 -12.15 0.86
C LEU A 16 8.39 -11.34 1.23
N SER A 17 8.26 -10.06 1.56
CA SER A 17 9.41 -9.16 1.67
C SER A 17 10.11 -9.37 3.01
N LYS A 18 11.44 -9.42 2.99
CA LYS A 18 12.24 -9.50 4.22
C LYS A 18 12.19 -8.22 5.04
N VAL A 19 11.85 -7.08 4.42
CA VAL A 19 11.84 -5.76 5.07
C VAL A 19 10.41 -5.40 5.49
N ARG A 20 10.17 -5.40 6.81
CA ARG A 20 8.84 -5.14 7.40
C ARG A 20 8.38 -3.69 7.25
N SER A 21 9.30 -2.72 7.25
CA SER A 21 8.92 -1.31 7.23
C SER A 21 8.81 -0.76 5.81
N SER A 22 7.63 -0.25 5.46
CA SER A 22 7.34 0.41 4.18
C SER A 22 8.19 1.67 3.94
N VAL A 23 8.84 2.23 4.97
CA VAL A 23 9.71 3.41 4.83
C VAL A 23 10.94 3.09 3.99
N PHE A 24 11.46 1.86 4.09
CA PHE A 24 12.63 1.41 3.36
C PHE A 24 12.28 0.75 2.01
N ARG A 25 11.00 0.78 1.63
CA ARG A 25 10.43 0.20 0.41
C ARG A 25 9.77 1.30 -0.43
N PRO A 26 10.53 2.03 -1.26
CA PRO A 26 10.05 3.24 -1.94
C PRO A 26 8.91 2.96 -2.94
N ILE A 27 8.94 1.84 -3.64
CA ILE A 27 7.92 1.43 -4.61
C ILE A 27 6.67 0.97 -3.86
N TRP A 28 6.84 0.15 -2.81
CA TRP A 28 5.73 -0.31 -1.96
C TRP A 28 4.94 0.86 -1.37
N LYS A 29 5.64 1.89 -0.89
CA LYS A 29 5.02 3.10 -0.32
C LYS A 29 4.08 3.80 -1.30
N GLN A 30 4.44 3.87 -2.59
CA GLN A 30 3.61 4.50 -3.61
C GLN A 30 2.32 3.71 -3.87
N PHE A 31 2.42 2.38 -3.99
CA PHE A 31 1.24 1.54 -4.18
C PHE A 31 0.29 1.55 -2.98
N VAL A 32 0.83 1.57 -1.76
CA VAL A 32 0.02 1.72 -0.54
C VAL A 32 -0.71 3.08 -0.54
N PHE A 33 -0.04 4.16 -0.98
CA PHE A 33 -0.70 5.46 -1.08
C PHE A 33 -1.83 5.46 -2.13
N LEU A 34 -1.61 4.85 -3.29
CA LEU A 34 -2.66 4.65 -4.29
C LEU A 34 -3.81 3.78 -3.77
N PHE A 35 -3.52 2.76 -2.96
CA PHE A 35 -4.54 1.94 -2.31
C PHE A 35 -5.40 2.73 -1.30
N VAL A 36 -4.78 3.61 -0.52
CA VAL A 36 -5.53 4.52 0.37
C VAL A 36 -6.41 5.45 -0.45
N LEU A 37 -5.91 5.99 -1.57
CA LEU A 37 -6.71 6.82 -2.47
C LEU A 37 -7.90 6.05 -3.06
N ASP A 38 -7.69 4.83 -3.54
CA ASP A 38 -8.73 3.96 -4.08
C ASP A 38 -9.81 3.64 -3.04
N PHE A 39 -9.42 3.41 -1.78
CA PHE A 39 -10.37 3.22 -0.68
C PHE A 39 -11.32 4.42 -0.51
N PHE A 40 -10.80 5.65 -0.56
CA PHE A 40 -11.62 6.86 -0.48
C PHE A 40 -12.52 7.03 -1.72
N ILE A 41 -12.03 6.69 -2.91
CA ILE A 41 -12.82 6.72 -4.15
C ILE A 41 -13.98 5.74 -4.06
N LEU A 42 -13.71 4.48 -3.67
CA LEU A 42 -14.71 3.43 -3.49
C LEU A 42 -15.75 3.79 -2.43
N MET A 43 -15.30 4.40 -1.32
CA MET A 43 -16.19 4.92 -0.29
C MET A 43 -17.14 5.99 -0.84
N TYR A 44 -16.64 6.92 -1.65
CA TYR A 44 -17.46 7.97 -2.25
C TYR A 44 -18.49 7.41 -3.25
N VAL A 45 -18.06 6.57 -4.19
CA VAL A 45 -18.98 5.99 -5.19
C VAL A 45 -19.97 5.00 -4.59
N GLY A 46 -19.65 4.40 -3.43
CA GLY A 46 -20.59 3.56 -2.68
C GLY A 46 -21.84 4.31 -2.17
N GLY A 47 -21.77 5.64 -2.05
CA GLY A 47 -22.91 6.50 -1.69
C GLY A 47 -23.63 7.16 -2.88
N MET A 48 -23.16 6.92 -4.11
CA MET A 48 -23.72 7.51 -5.33
C MET A 48 -24.70 6.57 -6.03
N PRO A 49 -25.62 7.09 -6.86
CA PRO A 49 -26.51 6.24 -7.67
C PRO A 49 -25.72 5.37 -8.65
N ALA A 50 -26.20 4.14 -8.87
CA ALA A 50 -25.56 3.14 -9.71
C ALA A 50 -25.77 3.40 -11.22
N GLU A 51 -25.50 4.62 -11.67
CA GLU A 51 -25.73 5.08 -13.03
C GLU A 51 -24.53 5.86 -13.59
N GLY A 52 -24.39 5.83 -14.91
CA GLY A 52 -23.38 6.60 -15.64
C GLY A 52 -21.94 6.24 -15.26
N ILE A 53 -21.13 7.28 -15.00
CA ILE A 53 -19.67 7.17 -14.79
C ILE A 53 -19.30 6.45 -13.49
N TYR A 54 -20.17 6.51 -12.46
CA TYR A 54 -19.91 5.91 -11.14
C TYR A 54 -19.81 4.38 -11.21
N VAL A 55 -20.54 3.76 -12.14
CA VAL A 55 -20.46 2.30 -12.38
C VAL A 55 -19.10 1.92 -12.97
N LEU A 56 -18.53 2.74 -13.85
CA LEU A 56 -17.19 2.48 -14.40
C LEU A 56 -16.11 2.68 -13.33
N ILE A 57 -16.20 3.75 -12.55
CA ILE A 57 -15.24 4.02 -11.47
C ILE A 57 -15.26 2.92 -10.41
N SER A 58 -16.45 2.49 -9.97
CA SER A 58 -16.58 1.40 -8.99
C SER A 58 -16.02 0.07 -9.50
N ARG A 59 -16.21 -0.24 -10.80
CA ARG A 59 -15.60 -1.44 -11.42
C ARG A 59 -14.08 -1.36 -11.44
N VAL A 60 -13.51 -0.24 -11.89
CA VAL A 60 -12.06 -0.05 -11.94
C VAL A 60 -11.45 -0.10 -10.54
N GLY A 61 -12.07 0.59 -9.56
CA GLY A 61 -11.59 0.56 -8.17
C GLY A 61 -11.66 -0.83 -7.57
N THR A 62 -12.73 -1.60 -7.83
CA THR A 62 -12.81 -2.98 -7.37
C THR A 62 -11.73 -3.87 -8.00
N VAL A 63 -11.42 -3.69 -9.29
CA VAL A 63 -10.32 -4.40 -9.96
C VAL A 63 -8.97 -4.01 -9.34
N TYR A 64 -8.76 -2.72 -9.06
CA TYR A 64 -7.55 -2.24 -8.41
C TYR A 64 -7.39 -2.84 -7.00
N TRP A 65 -8.46 -2.86 -6.20
CA TRP A 65 -8.48 -3.47 -4.86
C TRP A 65 -7.94 -4.91 -4.89
N PHE A 66 -8.50 -5.78 -5.74
CA PHE A 66 -8.02 -7.16 -5.82
C PHE A 66 -6.63 -7.29 -6.44
N SER A 67 -6.31 -6.46 -7.44
CA SER A 67 -4.98 -6.46 -8.07
C SER A 67 -3.89 -6.05 -7.09
N PHE A 68 -4.18 -5.11 -6.18
CA PHE A 68 -3.26 -4.68 -5.14
C PHE A 68 -2.82 -5.85 -4.26
N PHE A 69 -3.76 -6.65 -3.76
CA PHE A 69 -3.44 -7.81 -2.94
C PHE A 69 -2.83 -8.94 -3.77
N LEU A 70 -3.48 -9.38 -4.84
CA LEU A 70 -3.12 -10.63 -5.53
C LEU A 70 -1.91 -10.51 -6.47
N ILE A 71 -1.68 -9.33 -7.04
CA ILE A 71 -0.66 -9.12 -8.09
C ILE A 71 0.43 -8.19 -7.57
N ILE A 72 0.07 -6.98 -7.14
CA ILE A 72 1.05 -5.95 -6.73
C ILE A 72 1.81 -6.42 -5.50
N ALA A 73 1.12 -6.99 -4.50
CA ALA A 73 1.76 -7.46 -3.28
C ALA A 73 2.92 -8.44 -3.55
N PRO A 74 2.72 -9.60 -4.21
CA PRO A 74 3.82 -10.51 -4.49
C PRO A 74 4.83 -9.96 -5.51
N LEU A 75 4.38 -9.23 -6.54
CA LEU A 75 5.25 -8.74 -7.61
C LEU A 75 6.27 -7.71 -7.10
N VAL A 76 5.80 -6.71 -6.34
CA VAL A 76 6.67 -5.67 -5.77
C VAL A 76 7.57 -6.28 -4.71
N SER A 77 7.05 -7.22 -3.90
CA SER A 77 7.82 -7.90 -2.87
C SER A 77 9.03 -8.67 -3.42
N LEU A 78 8.91 -9.26 -4.61
CA LEU A 78 10.00 -9.98 -5.28
C LEU A 78 10.97 -9.07 -6.05
N THR A 79 10.47 -7.97 -6.63
CA THR A 79 11.24 -7.16 -7.60
C THR A 79 11.91 -5.94 -6.96
N GLU A 80 11.36 -5.43 -5.87
CA GLU A 80 11.81 -4.18 -5.26
C GLU A 80 13.19 -4.29 -4.59
N LYS A 81 14.08 -3.34 -4.90
CA LYS A 81 15.34 -3.15 -4.18
C LYS A 81 15.09 -2.34 -2.91
N THR A 82 15.23 -3.00 -1.77
CA THR A 82 15.04 -2.38 -0.46
C THR A 82 16.20 -1.44 -0.11
N LEU A 83 15.89 -0.32 0.54
CA LEU A 83 16.88 0.57 1.12
C LEU A 83 17.54 -0.10 2.33
N PRO A 84 18.80 0.27 2.66
CA PRO A 84 19.46 -0.25 3.84
C PRO A 84 18.66 0.15 5.09
N MET A 85 18.35 -0.84 5.92
CA MET A 85 17.72 -0.64 7.22
C MET A 85 18.78 -0.53 8.31
N PRO A 86 18.61 0.35 9.30
CA PRO A 86 19.52 0.44 10.44
C PRO A 86 19.46 -0.84 11.27
N ASN A 87 20.57 -1.18 11.91
CA ASN A 87 20.68 -2.42 12.69
C ASN A 87 20.01 -2.30 14.06
N SER A 88 19.79 -1.07 14.54
CA SER A 88 19.16 -0.80 15.83
C SER A 88 18.24 0.41 15.80
N ILE A 89 17.38 0.51 16.81
CA ILE A 89 16.46 1.65 16.99
C ILE A 89 17.26 2.94 17.28
N HIS A 90 18.36 2.85 18.04
CA HIS A 90 19.22 4.00 18.32
C HIS A 90 19.79 4.58 17.02
N GLU A 91 20.29 3.71 16.14
CA GLU A 91 20.80 4.10 14.83
C GLU A 91 19.71 4.69 13.93
N TYR A 92 18.48 4.16 13.99
CA TYR A 92 17.32 4.74 13.30
C TYR A 92 17.03 6.17 13.75
N GLU A 93 17.01 6.43 15.06
CA GLU A 93 16.79 7.76 15.62
C GLU A 93 17.91 8.73 15.23
N ASP A 94 19.17 8.28 15.21
CA ASP A 94 20.30 9.10 14.77
C ASP A 94 20.20 9.44 13.27
N TRP A 95 19.81 8.48 12.42
CA TRP A 95 19.57 8.72 11.00
C TRP A 95 18.42 9.69 10.76
N LYS A 96 17.39 9.64 11.60
CA LYS A 96 16.26 10.57 11.57
C LYS A 96 16.70 11.99 11.97
N LYS A 97 17.51 12.13 13.02
CA LYS A 97 18.11 13.42 13.42
C LYS A 97 19.02 14.01 12.34
N GLN A 98 19.78 13.15 11.64
CA GLN A 98 20.66 13.53 10.54
C GLN A 98 19.90 13.86 9.23
N GLY A 99 18.58 13.68 9.19
CA GLY A 99 17.77 13.94 7.98
C GLY A 99 17.99 12.94 6.85
N LYS A 100 18.67 11.81 7.10
CA LYS A 100 18.93 10.76 6.10
C LYS A 100 17.66 10.01 5.72
N ILE A 101 16.69 9.93 6.63
CA ILE A 101 15.39 9.31 6.39
C ILE A 101 14.38 10.41 6.04
N LYS A 102 14.01 10.49 4.76
CA LYS A 102 12.90 11.34 4.30
C LYS A 102 11.57 10.75 4.75
N THR A 103 11.27 10.90 6.03
CA THR A 103 9.91 10.67 6.54
C THR A 103 9.06 11.82 6.05
N PHE A 104 7.90 11.50 5.46
CA PHE A 104 6.94 12.51 5.07
C PHE A 104 6.42 13.14 6.37
N LYS A 105 6.88 14.35 6.71
CA LYS A 105 6.36 15.14 7.84
C LYS A 105 4.95 15.57 7.45
N ILE A 106 3.95 14.84 7.95
CA ILE A 106 2.55 15.24 7.87
C ILE A 106 2.17 16.20 9.00
N PHE A 107 3.03 16.38 10.01
CA PHE A 107 2.98 17.43 11.02
C PHE A 107 4.41 17.82 11.45
#